data_AF-A0A5J5SII1-F1
#
_entry.id   AF-A0A5J5SII1-F1
#
_cell.length_a   1.000
_cell.length_b   1.000
_cell.length_c   1.000
_cell.angle_alpha   90.00
_cell.angle_beta   90.00
_cell.angle_gamma   90.00
#
_symmetry.space_group_name_H-M   'P 1'
#
loop_
_entity.id
_entity.type
_entity.pdbx_description
1 polymer ?
#
loop_
_entity_poly.entity_id
_entity_poly.type
_entity_poly.pdbx_seq_one_letter_code
_entity_poly.pdbx_strand_id
1 'polypeptide(L)'
;MAKGKAPRRTLDSYTLRNINKTIKAGDCVLMRPAERSKPQYVARIERIEADARGGNVKVHVRWYYRPEESIGGRRQFHGSKEVFLSDHYDVQSADTIEAKCTVHSFKRYTKLDAVGNDDFFCRFEYNSATGAFNPDRVAVYCKCEMPYNPDDLMVQCEGCSDWFHPACIEMTAEEVKLLDHYFCETCLTEDAKKLQNSLASSVDLDTKTCSDYMSKFKFRILYRGKDLTSEEREEKYKVIFLNKLKLNAIPKILYFIIL
;
A
#
# COMPACT_ATOMS: atom_id res chain seq x y z
N MET A 1 -5.97 -56.45 -17.91
CA MET A 1 -7.16 -55.88 -17.27
C MET A 1 -6.78 -54.55 -16.62
N ALA A 2 -7.31 -53.43 -17.11
CA ALA A 2 -7.10 -52.14 -16.47
C ALA A 2 -7.82 -52.13 -15.12
N LYS A 3 -7.08 -52.03 -14.01
CA LYS A 3 -7.67 -51.89 -12.67
C LYS A 3 -8.57 -50.64 -12.68
N GLY A 4 -9.86 -50.81 -12.41
CA GLY A 4 -10.80 -49.71 -12.29
C GLY A 4 -10.27 -48.69 -11.28
N LYS A 5 -10.13 -47.42 -11.69
CA LYS A 5 -9.68 -46.35 -10.79
C LYS A 5 -10.77 -46.17 -9.73
N ALA A 6 -10.47 -46.54 -8.49
CA ALA A 6 -11.35 -46.29 -7.36
C ALA A 6 -11.66 -44.77 -7.24
N PRO A 7 -12.87 -44.41 -6.80
CA PRO A 7 -13.35 -43.03 -6.88
C PRO A 7 -12.51 -42.10 -6.01
N ARG A 8 -12.09 -40.97 -6.59
CA ARG A 8 -11.42 -39.89 -5.85
C ARG A 8 -12.40 -39.27 -4.86
N ARG A 9 -11.90 -38.89 -3.69
CA ARG A 9 -12.70 -38.26 -2.63
C ARG A 9 -12.29 -36.81 -2.47
N THR A 10 -13.24 -35.90 -2.52
CA THR A 10 -13.04 -34.50 -2.15
C THR A 10 -12.96 -34.38 -0.63
N LEU A 11 -12.01 -33.58 -0.14
CA LEU A 11 -11.80 -33.34 1.30
C LEU A 11 -12.18 -31.89 1.64
N ASP A 12 -12.86 -31.69 2.77
CA ASP A 12 -13.18 -30.34 3.27
C ASP A 12 -11.94 -29.64 3.86
N SER A 13 -11.00 -30.42 4.39
CA SER A 13 -9.75 -29.94 4.94
C SER A 13 -8.65 -31.00 4.87
N TYR A 14 -7.39 -30.56 4.94
CA TYR A 14 -6.23 -31.45 5.00
C TYR A 14 -5.15 -30.85 5.90
N THR A 15 -4.56 -31.65 6.77
CA THR A 15 -3.43 -31.22 7.60
C THR A 15 -2.12 -31.53 6.91
N LEU A 16 -1.38 -30.49 6.58
CA LEU A 16 -0.06 -30.57 5.96
C LEU A 16 0.95 -31.09 6.98
N ARG A 17 1.48 -32.29 6.73
CA ARG A 17 2.42 -32.99 7.64
C ARG A 17 3.73 -32.22 7.84
N ASN A 18 4.21 -31.54 6.81
CA ASN A 18 5.46 -30.78 6.82
C ASN A 18 5.43 -29.52 7.68
N ILE A 19 4.26 -28.87 7.80
CA ILE A 19 4.13 -27.59 8.54
C ILE A 19 3.15 -27.64 9.71
N ASN A 20 2.52 -28.79 9.95
CA ASN A 20 1.50 -29.01 10.97
C ASN A 20 0.36 -27.96 10.95
N LYS A 21 -0.05 -27.53 9.74
CA LYS A 21 -1.16 -26.59 9.53
C LYS A 21 -2.27 -27.23 8.70
N THR A 22 -3.51 -26.90 9.04
CA THR A 22 -4.69 -27.35 8.29
C THR A 22 -5.03 -26.35 7.19
N ILE A 23 -5.23 -26.86 5.97
CA ILE A 23 -5.69 -26.13 4.80
C ILE A 23 -7.12 -26.52 4.42
N LYS A 24 -7.85 -25.60 3.81
CA LYS A 24 -9.23 -25.73 3.31
C LYS A 24 -9.37 -25.06 1.95
N ALA A 25 -10.46 -25.35 1.24
CA ALA A 25 -10.84 -24.57 0.07
C ALA A 25 -11.04 -23.08 0.46
N GLY A 26 -10.58 -22.17 -0.39
CA GLY A 26 -10.53 -20.73 -0.16
C GLY A 26 -9.26 -20.21 0.51
N ASP A 27 -8.48 -21.08 1.18
CA ASP A 27 -7.20 -20.67 1.76
C ASP A 27 -6.19 -20.26 0.69
N CYS A 28 -5.34 -19.28 1.02
CA CYS A 28 -4.18 -18.92 0.22
C CYS A 28 -2.92 -19.58 0.81
N VAL A 29 -2.04 -20.05 -0.08
CA VAL A 29 -0.83 -20.80 0.28
C VAL A 29 0.37 -20.35 -0.54
N LEU A 30 1.55 -20.53 0.05
CA LEU A 30 2.84 -20.41 -0.61
C LEU A 30 3.30 -21.79 -1.05
N MET A 31 3.64 -21.92 -2.32
CA MET A 31 4.05 -23.19 -2.94
C MET A 31 5.48 -23.09 -3.43
N ARG A 32 6.21 -24.20 -3.27
CA ARG A 32 7.61 -24.31 -3.71
C ARG A 32 7.71 -24.09 -5.23
N PRO A 33 8.62 -23.22 -5.69
CA PRO A 33 8.86 -23.04 -7.11
C PRO A 33 9.67 -24.20 -7.69
N ALA A 34 9.58 -24.40 -9.01
CA ALA A 34 10.41 -25.39 -9.71
C ALA A 34 11.90 -25.04 -9.63
N GLU A 35 12.22 -23.73 -9.73
CA GLU A 35 13.56 -23.19 -9.59
C GLU A 35 13.72 -22.53 -8.22
N ARG A 36 14.71 -22.93 -7.43
CA ARG A 36 14.94 -22.41 -6.07
C ARG A 36 15.33 -20.93 -6.02
N SER A 37 15.77 -20.35 -7.13
CA SER A 37 16.08 -18.93 -7.25
C SER A 37 14.85 -18.04 -7.35
N LYS A 38 13.69 -18.60 -7.71
CA LYS A 38 12.43 -17.86 -7.83
C LYS A 38 11.76 -17.71 -6.46
N PRO A 39 11.00 -16.63 -6.24
CA PRO A 39 10.17 -16.51 -5.05
C PRO A 39 9.11 -17.62 -5.03
N GLN A 40 8.60 -17.92 -3.84
CA GLN A 40 7.49 -18.87 -3.69
C GLN A 40 6.26 -18.39 -4.46
N TYR A 41 5.60 -19.35 -5.12
CA TYR A 41 4.34 -19.09 -5.83
C TYR A 41 3.21 -18.89 -4.84
N VAL A 42 2.30 -17.98 -5.16
CA VAL A 42 1.10 -17.71 -4.35
C VAL A 42 -0.09 -18.37 -5.06
N ALA A 43 -0.89 -19.13 -4.32
CA ALA A 43 -2.03 -19.83 -4.89
C ALA A 43 -3.24 -19.81 -3.95
N ARG A 44 -4.44 -19.79 -4.53
CA ARG A 44 -5.69 -20.05 -3.82
C ARG A 44 -6.08 -21.52 -4.00
N ILE A 45 -6.42 -22.19 -2.91
CA ILE A 45 -6.93 -23.57 -2.98
C ILE A 45 -8.40 -23.52 -3.40
N GLU A 46 -8.73 -24.12 -4.54
CA GLU A 46 -10.10 -24.24 -5.02
C GLU A 46 -10.75 -25.53 -4.49
N ARG A 47 -9.99 -26.64 -4.47
CA ARG A 47 -10.47 -27.94 -3.99
C ARG A 47 -9.33 -28.82 -3.52
N ILE A 48 -9.60 -29.71 -2.56
CA ILE A 48 -8.66 -30.74 -2.09
C ILE A 48 -9.21 -32.12 -2.46
N GLU A 49 -8.37 -32.98 -3.03
CA GLU A 49 -8.72 -34.34 -3.43
C GLU A 49 -7.70 -35.34 -2.89
N ALA A 50 -8.20 -36.45 -2.36
CA ALA A 50 -7.39 -37.61 -2.03
C ALA A 50 -7.62 -38.76 -3.02
N ASP A 51 -6.55 -39.51 -3.30
CA ASP A 51 -6.69 -40.80 -3.97
C ASP A 51 -7.50 -41.78 -3.10
N ALA A 52 -7.97 -42.88 -3.71
CA ALA A 52 -8.82 -43.84 -3.02
C ALA A 52 -8.18 -44.52 -1.81
N ARG A 53 -6.84 -44.46 -1.68
CA ARG A 53 -6.08 -45.00 -0.56
C ARG A 53 -5.77 -43.95 0.50
N GLY A 54 -6.15 -42.68 0.28
CA GLY A 54 -5.88 -41.55 1.17
C GLY A 54 -4.41 -41.14 1.27
N GLY A 55 -3.52 -41.80 0.52
CA GLY A 55 -2.07 -41.65 0.67
C GLY A 55 -1.51 -40.47 -0.11
N ASN A 56 -2.11 -40.16 -1.26
CA ASN A 56 -1.71 -39.04 -2.12
C ASN A 56 -2.80 -37.99 -2.18
N VAL A 57 -2.51 -36.82 -1.61
CA VAL A 57 -3.42 -35.67 -1.59
C VAL A 57 -2.97 -34.65 -2.63
N LYS A 58 -3.90 -34.25 -3.48
CA LYS A 58 -3.72 -33.22 -4.50
C LYS A 58 -4.60 -32.01 -4.18
N VAL A 59 -4.11 -30.85 -4.54
CA VAL A 59 -4.82 -29.58 -4.43
C VAL A 59 -5.07 -29.03 -5.83
N HIS A 60 -6.32 -28.68 -6.11
CA HIS A 60 -6.69 -27.88 -7.27
C HIS A 60 -6.51 -26.43 -6.86
N VAL A 61 -5.69 -25.72 -7.60
CA VAL A 61 -5.27 -24.36 -7.26
C VAL A 61 -5.56 -23.39 -8.38
N ARG A 62 -5.77 -22.14 -7.99
CA ARG A 62 -5.82 -20.99 -8.88
C ARG A 62 -4.64 -20.10 -8.57
N TRP A 63 -3.83 -19.79 -9.58
CA TRP A 63 -2.57 -19.08 -9.38
C TRP A 63 -2.77 -17.58 -9.19
N TYR A 64 -2.00 -17.03 -8.26
CA TYR A 64 -1.76 -15.60 -8.18
C TYR A 64 -0.42 -15.29 -8.86
N TYR A 65 -0.45 -14.40 -9.84
CA TYR A 65 0.75 -13.96 -10.56
C TYR A 65 1.37 -12.76 -9.85
N ARG A 66 2.69 -12.74 -9.73
CA ARG A 66 3.42 -11.55 -9.32
C ARG A 66 3.54 -10.58 -10.50
N PRO A 67 3.70 -9.26 -10.25
CA PRO A 67 3.92 -8.28 -11.31
C PRO A 67 5.03 -8.65 -12.29
N GLU A 68 6.13 -9.22 -11.80
CA GLU A 68 7.28 -9.68 -12.58
C GLU A 68 6.97 -10.85 -13.52
N GLU A 69 5.92 -11.62 -13.21
CA GLU A 69 5.50 -12.81 -13.97
C GLU A 69 4.44 -12.46 -15.02
N SER A 70 3.89 -11.24 -15.00
CA SER A 70 2.93 -10.76 -15.97
C SER A 70 3.61 -10.38 -17.29
N ILE A 71 2.90 -10.48 -18.41
CA ILE A 71 3.41 -10.12 -19.75
C ILE A 71 3.91 -8.65 -19.79
N GLY A 72 3.23 -7.76 -19.06
CA GLY A 72 3.59 -6.34 -18.98
C GLY A 72 4.69 -6.00 -17.96
N GLY A 73 5.13 -6.98 -17.17
CA GLY A 73 6.11 -6.78 -16.10
C GLY A 73 5.64 -5.87 -14.96
N ARG A 74 6.56 -5.61 -14.02
CA ARG A 74 6.32 -4.70 -12.90
C ARG A 74 6.29 -3.25 -13.38
N ARG A 75 5.26 -2.50 -12.96
CA ARG A 75 5.11 -1.05 -13.16
C ARG A 75 5.30 -0.33 -11.84
N GLN A 76 5.55 0.99 -11.90
CA GLN A 76 5.85 1.82 -10.72
C GLN A 76 4.73 1.81 -9.68
N PHE A 77 3.46 1.73 -10.12
CA PHE A 77 2.32 1.70 -9.21
C PHE A 77 2.05 0.32 -8.57
N HIS A 78 2.79 -0.72 -8.97
CA HIS A 78 2.63 -2.06 -8.40
C HIS A 78 3.34 -2.16 -7.06
N GLY A 79 2.58 -2.49 -6.01
CA GLY A 79 3.13 -2.69 -4.68
C GLY A 79 4.04 -3.91 -4.58
N SER A 80 4.97 -3.91 -3.64
CA SER A 80 5.92 -5.00 -3.34
C SER A 80 5.23 -6.31 -2.97
N LYS A 81 4.06 -6.23 -2.32
CA LYS A 81 3.21 -7.37 -1.92
C LYS A 81 1.99 -7.58 -2.84
N GLU A 82 1.99 -6.94 -4.00
CA GLU A 82 0.89 -7.08 -4.96
C GLU A 82 0.97 -8.42 -5.71
N VAL A 83 -0.19 -9.06 -5.88
CA VAL A 83 -0.37 -10.23 -6.72
C VAL A 83 -1.69 -10.14 -7.49
N PHE A 84 -1.79 -10.82 -8.63
CA PHE A 84 -2.95 -10.78 -9.53
C PHE A 84 -3.65 -12.12 -9.58
N LEU A 85 -4.96 -12.14 -9.37
CA LEU A 85 -5.74 -13.38 -9.43
C LEU A 85 -5.88 -13.80 -10.90
N SER A 86 -5.20 -14.86 -11.32
CA SER A 86 -5.19 -15.26 -12.72
C SER A 86 -6.37 -16.16 -13.11
N ASP A 87 -6.60 -16.40 -14.39
CA ASP A 87 -7.46 -17.48 -14.91
C ASP A 87 -6.73 -18.83 -15.05
N HIS A 88 -5.49 -18.94 -14.54
CA HIS A 88 -4.68 -20.14 -14.62
C HIS A 88 -4.97 -21.07 -13.44
N TYR A 89 -5.51 -22.24 -13.75
CA TYR A 89 -5.79 -23.32 -12.82
C TYR A 89 -4.84 -24.50 -13.04
N ASP A 90 -4.45 -25.15 -11.96
CA ASP A 90 -3.59 -26.34 -12.02
C ASP A 90 -3.87 -27.30 -10.86
N VAL A 91 -3.32 -28.51 -10.93
CA VAL A 91 -3.42 -29.55 -9.90
C VAL A 91 -2.02 -29.93 -9.41
N GLN A 92 -1.74 -29.62 -8.15
CA GLN A 92 -0.44 -29.84 -7.52
C GLN A 92 -0.51 -30.83 -6.36
N SER A 93 0.63 -31.43 -5.98
CA SER A 93 0.70 -32.22 -4.75
C SER A 93 0.60 -31.32 -3.53
N ALA A 94 -0.14 -31.73 -2.50
CA ALA A 94 -0.22 -30.98 -1.24
C ALA A 94 1.16 -30.80 -0.58
N ASP A 95 2.13 -31.69 -0.85
CA ASP A 95 3.49 -31.64 -0.30
C ASP A 95 4.33 -30.47 -0.84
N THR A 96 3.88 -29.82 -1.92
CA THR A 96 4.54 -28.63 -2.47
C THR A 96 4.19 -27.36 -1.69
N ILE A 97 3.19 -27.40 -0.81
CA ILE A 97 2.80 -26.26 0.03
C ILE A 97 3.82 -26.09 1.16
N GLU A 98 4.38 -24.89 1.27
CA GLU A 98 5.41 -24.54 2.25
C GLU A 98 4.87 -23.66 3.38
N ALA A 99 3.78 -22.91 3.14
CA ALA A 99 3.13 -22.11 4.18
C ALA A 99 1.70 -21.72 3.78
N LYS A 100 0.90 -21.31 4.76
CA LYS A 100 -0.31 -20.51 4.52
C LYS A 100 0.08 -19.03 4.41
N CYS A 101 -0.66 -18.27 3.61
CA CYS A 101 -0.53 -16.82 3.51
C CYS A 101 -1.91 -16.17 3.40
N THR A 102 -1.96 -14.84 3.44
CA THR A 102 -3.19 -14.07 3.30
C THR A 102 -3.10 -13.15 2.09
N VAL A 103 -4.04 -13.26 1.16
CA VAL A 103 -4.21 -12.28 0.07
C VAL A 103 -5.42 -11.41 0.40
N HIS A 104 -5.16 -10.18 0.80
CA HIS A 104 -6.16 -9.19 1.19
C HIS A 104 -6.78 -8.51 -0.04
N SER A 105 -7.99 -7.99 0.11
CA SER A 105 -8.47 -6.94 -0.79
C SER A 105 -7.64 -5.67 -0.58
N PHE A 106 -7.50 -4.85 -1.62
CA PHE A 106 -6.76 -3.57 -1.52
C PHE A 106 -7.19 -2.72 -0.32
N LYS A 107 -8.51 -2.54 -0.14
CA LYS A 107 -9.10 -1.76 0.94
C LYS A 107 -8.77 -2.29 2.34
N ARG A 108 -8.60 -3.61 2.50
CA ARG A 108 -8.22 -4.23 3.78
C ARG A 108 -6.72 -4.09 4.00
N TYR A 109 -5.93 -4.30 2.96
CA TYR A 109 -4.48 -4.20 3.02
C TYR A 109 -4.00 -2.80 3.43
N THR A 110 -4.60 -1.73 2.87
CA THR A 110 -4.25 -0.35 3.22
C THR A 110 -4.60 0.05 4.65
N LYS A 111 -5.32 -0.81 5.39
CA LYS A 111 -5.72 -0.60 6.79
C LYS A 111 -4.97 -1.49 7.78
N LEU A 112 -4.00 -2.29 7.31
CA LEU A 112 -3.18 -3.09 8.21
C LEU A 112 -2.21 -2.18 8.97
N ASP A 113 -2.10 -2.38 10.29
CA ASP A 113 -1.16 -1.66 11.14
C ASP A 113 0.30 -2.02 10.81
N ALA A 114 0.53 -3.31 10.48
CA ALA A 114 1.80 -3.83 10.01
C ALA A 114 1.56 -4.87 8.92
N VAL A 115 2.43 -4.89 7.92
CA VAL A 115 2.40 -5.86 6.82
C VAL A 115 3.41 -6.96 7.11
N GLY A 116 2.93 -8.20 7.26
CA GLY A 116 3.75 -9.38 7.44
C GLY A 116 4.42 -9.85 6.14
N ASN A 117 5.28 -10.86 6.28
CA ASN A 117 5.93 -11.47 5.11
C ASN A 117 4.96 -12.27 4.25
N ASP A 118 3.94 -12.84 4.88
CA ASP A 118 2.87 -13.66 4.33
C ASP A 118 1.58 -12.88 4.05
N ASP A 119 1.61 -11.55 4.18
CA ASP A 119 0.54 -10.65 3.75
C ASP A 119 0.78 -10.16 2.32
N PHE A 120 -0.21 -10.39 1.47
CA PHE A 120 -0.27 -9.94 0.08
C PHE A 120 -1.57 -9.18 -0.16
N PHE A 121 -1.66 -8.47 -1.27
CA PHE A 121 -2.94 -7.91 -1.70
C PHE A 121 -3.19 -8.13 -3.18
N CYS A 122 -4.47 -8.20 -3.52
CA CYS A 122 -4.93 -8.32 -4.88
C CYS A 122 -6.01 -7.28 -5.14
N ARG A 123 -5.87 -6.57 -6.26
CA ARG A 123 -6.87 -5.61 -6.76
C ARG A 123 -7.23 -5.80 -8.23
N PHE A 124 -6.53 -6.72 -8.90
CA PHE A 124 -6.74 -7.05 -10.30
C PHE A 124 -6.92 -8.55 -10.50
N GLU A 125 -7.83 -8.90 -11.38
CA GLU A 125 -7.81 -10.18 -12.08
C GLU A 125 -6.92 -10.07 -13.31
N TYR A 126 -6.26 -11.16 -13.67
CA TYR A 126 -5.30 -11.22 -14.77
C TYR A 126 -5.62 -12.38 -15.72
N ASN A 127 -5.65 -12.10 -17.01
CA ASN A 127 -5.77 -13.13 -18.02
C ASN A 127 -4.38 -13.61 -18.44
N SER A 128 -4.04 -14.86 -18.10
CA SER A 128 -2.71 -15.43 -18.29
C SER A 128 -2.33 -15.60 -19.76
N ALA A 129 -3.31 -15.73 -20.66
CA ALA A 129 -3.08 -15.92 -22.09
C ALA A 129 -2.93 -14.60 -22.86
N THR A 130 -3.74 -13.59 -22.54
CA THR A 130 -3.78 -12.30 -23.26
C THR A 130 -3.02 -11.18 -22.57
N GLY A 131 -2.75 -11.32 -21.27
CA GLY A 131 -2.15 -10.26 -20.46
C GLY A 131 -3.13 -9.16 -20.03
N ALA A 132 -4.43 -9.33 -20.30
CA ALA A 132 -5.45 -8.36 -19.92
C ALA A 132 -5.68 -8.32 -18.41
N PHE A 133 -6.02 -7.12 -17.90
CA PHE A 133 -6.34 -6.89 -16.49
C PHE A 133 -7.80 -6.48 -16.33
N ASN A 134 -8.42 -6.90 -15.22
CA ASN A 134 -9.77 -6.52 -14.83
C ASN A 134 -9.78 -6.04 -13.36
N PRO A 135 -10.29 -4.83 -13.05
CA PRO A 135 -10.81 -3.84 -13.99
C PRO A 135 -9.70 -3.22 -14.86
N ASP A 136 -10.08 -2.80 -16.07
CA ASP A 136 -9.21 -2.10 -17.03
C ASP A 136 -8.93 -0.65 -16.61
N ARG A 137 -9.86 -0.06 -15.85
CA ARG A 137 -9.77 1.31 -15.31
C ARG A 137 -9.69 1.30 -13.79
N VAL A 138 -8.79 2.11 -13.28
CA VAL A 138 -8.60 2.33 -11.84
C VAL A 138 -8.47 3.82 -11.56
N ALA A 139 -8.83 4.22 -10.34
CA ALA A 139 -8.64 5.60 -9.90
C ALA A 139 -7.14 5.95 -9.92
N VAL A 140 -6.85 7.12 -10.47
CA VAL A 140 -5.51 7.68 -10.56
C VAL A 140 -5.44 8.94 -9.69
N TYR A 141 -4.23 9.27 -9.25
CA TYR A 141 -3.98 10.37 -8.36
C TYR A 141 -2.70 11.10 -8.77
N CYS A 142 -2.49 12.28 -8.19
CA CYS A 142 -1.32 13.12 -8.40
C CYS A 142 -1.22 13.62 -9.85
N LYS A 143 -0.29 14.54 -10.09
CA LYS A 143 0.05 15.02 -11.44
C LYS A 143 0.69 13.97 -12.35
N CYS A 144 1.09 12.82 -11.81
CA CYS A 144 1.59 11.71 -12.61
C CYS A 144 0.49 10.80 -13.15
N GLU A 145 -0.77 11.01 -12.73
CA GLU A 145 -1.93 10.23 -13.18
C GLU A 145 -1.74 8.71 -13.03
N MET A 146 -1.13 8.29 -11.91
CA MET A 146 -0.86 6.89 -11.62
C MET A 146 -1.81 6.32 -10.56
N PRO A 147 -2.15 5.02 -10.64
CA PRO A 147 -2.87 4.36 -9.55
C PRO A 147 -2.07 4.39 -8.25
N TYR A 148 -2.77 4.42 -7.11
CA TYR A 148 -2.11 4.47 -5.81
C TYR A 148 -1.27 3.22 -5.51
N ASN A 149 0.01 3.39 -5.20
CA ASN A 149 0.87 2.33 -4.69
C ASN A 149 0.89 2.37 -3.15
N PRO A 150 0.48 1.29 -2.46
CA PRO A 150 0.41 1.27 -1.00
C PRO A 150 1.78 1.29 -0.28
N ASP A 151 2.87 1.20 -1.02
CA ASP A 151 4.22 1.36 -0.47
C ASP A 151 4.74 2.80 -0.57
N ASP A 152 4.09 3.66 -1.37
CA ASP A 152 4.50 5.04 -1.58
C ASP A 152 3.74 6.01 -0.65
N LEU A 153 4.47 7.01 -0.13
CA LEU A 153 3.88 8.10 0.65
C LEU A 153 3.12 9.05 -0.26
N MET A 154 1.93 9.46 0.16
CA MET A 154 1.19 10.55 -0.46
C MET A 154 0.68 11.54 0.59
N VAL A 155 0.59 12.81 0.20
CA VAL A 155 0.00 13.90 0.97
C VAL A 155 -1.26 14.40 0.29
N GLN A 156 -2.30 14.69 1.07
CA GLN A 156 -3.55 15.23 0.56
C GLN A 156 -3.51 16.75 0.56
N CYS A 157 -3.92 17.38 -0.55
CA CYS A 157 -4.16 18.81 -0.62
C CYS A 157 -5.51 19.16 0.04
N GLU A 158 -5.54 20.16 0.91
CA GLU A 158 -6.77 20.58 1.59
C GLU A 158 -7.73 21.34 0.68
N GLY A 159 -7.23 21.98 -0.37
CA GLY A 159 -8.06 22.72 -1.32
C GLY A 159 -8.84 21.80 -2.27
N CYS A 160 -8.15 20.88 -2.97
CA CYS A 160 -8.77 20.00 -3.97
C CYS A 160 -9.06 18.58 -3.47
N SER A 161 -8.62 18.21 -2.27
CA SER A 161 -8.73 16.85 -1.71
C SER A 161 -8.01 15.75 -2.51
N ASP A 162 -7.18 16.11 -3.50
CA ASP A 162 -6.37 15.18 -4.28
C ASP A 162 -5.05 14.82 -3.56
N TRP A 163 -4.43 13.71 -3.97
CA TRP A 163 -3.26 13.11 -3.34
C TRP A 163 -2.03 13.26 -4.20
N PHE A 164 -0.90 13.63 -3.59
CA PHE A 164 0.35 13.90 -4.29
C PHE A 164 1.52 13.13 -3.69
N HIS A 165 2.39 12.58 -4.55
CA HIS A 165 3.66 12.04 -4.11
C HIS A 165 4.62 13.19 -3.76
N PRO A 166 5.35 13.14 -2.63
CA PRO A 166 6.33 14.16 -2.26
C PRO A 166 7.31 14.48 -3.39
N ALA A 167 7.87 13.44 -4.01
CA ALA A 167 8.81 13.59 -5.12
C ALA A 167 8.21 14.28 -6.35
N CYS A 168 6.90 14.12 -6.60
CA CYS A 168 6.25 14.82 -7.69
C CYS A 168 6.18 16.31 -7.39
N ILE A 169 5.90 16.72 -6.16
CA ILE A 169 5.74 18.13 -5.76
C ILE A 169 7.05 18.76 -5.27
N GLU A 170 8.19 18.17 -5.63
CA GLU A 170 9.54 18.65 -5.24
C GLU A 170 9.76 18.74 -3.73
N MET A 171 9.10 17.87 -2.96
CA MET A 171 9.28 17.77 -1.51
C MET A 171 9.89 16.43 -1.12
N THR A 172 10.62 16.43 -0.01
CA THR A 172 11.12 15.20 0.62
C THR A 172 10.04 14.54 1.47
N ALA A 173 10.18 13.24 1.70
CA ALA A 173 9.24 12.51 2.57
C ALA A 173 9.30 13.03 4.02
N GLU A 174 10.45 13.53 4.46
CA GLU A 174 10.68 14.11 5.78
C GLU A 174 9.94 15.44 5.93
N GLU A 175 10.05 16.32 4.93
CA GLU A 175 9.34 17.62 4.94
C GLU A 175 7.84 17.42 4.97
N VAL A 176 7.30 16.53 4.12
CA VAL A 176 5.86 16.24 4.09
C VAL A 176 5.34 15.70 5.42
N LYS A 177 6.13 14.91 6.15
CA LYS A 177 5.76 14.41 7.48
C LYS A 177 5.72 15.51 8.56
N LEU A 178 6.32 16.66 8.30
CA LEU A 178 6.37 17.81 9.22
C LEU A 178 5.36 18.90 8.86
N LEU A 179 4.71 18.83 7.70
CA LEU A 179 3.70 19.80 7.29
C LEU A 179 2.43 19.63 8.11
N ASP A 180 1.87 20.73 8.59
CA ASP A 180 0.54 20.75 9.23
C ASP A 180 -0.60 20.78 8.22
N HIS A 181 -0.46 21.63 7.21
CA HIS A 181 -1.41 21.82 6.13
C HIS A 181 -0.67 21.80 4.80
N TYR A 182 -1.27 21.17 3.80
CA TYR A 182 -0.72 21.14 2.45
C TYR A 182 -1.73 21.66 1.43
N PHE A 183 -1.28 22.59 0.58
CA PHE A 183 -2.00 23.09 -0.58
C PHE A 183 -1.14 22.90 -1.82
N CYS A 184 -1.71 22.34 -2.89
CA CYS A 184 -1.00 22.17 -4.15
C CYS A 184 -0.84 23.51 -4.89
N GLU A 185 0.12 23.58 -5.82
CA GLU A 185 0.41 24.78 -6.62
C GLU A 185 -0.83 25.37 -7.29
N THR A 186 -1.74 24.52 -7.78
CA THR A 186 -3.00 24.95 -8.39
C THR A 186 -3.91 25.65 -7.37
N CYS A 187 -4.04 25.12 -6.14
CA CYS A 187 -4.85 25.77 -5.12
C CYS A 187 -4.22 27.06 -4.59
N LEU A 188 -2.90 27.10 -4.44
CA LEU A 188 -2.16 28.30 -4.02
C LEU A 188 -2.34 29.44 -5.03
N THR A 189 -2.34 29.13 -6.33
CA THR A 189 -2.53 30.13 -7.39
C THR A 189 -3.97 30.59 -7.55
N GLU A 190 -4.96 29.73 -7.29
CA GLU A 190 -6.38 30.12 -7.30
C GLU A 190 -6.76 31.04 -6.13
N ASP A 191 -6.17 30.85 -4.95
CA ASP A 191 -6.36 31.79 -3.83
C ASP A 191 -5.64 33.13 -4.06
N ALA A 192 -4.50 33.13 -4.77
CA ALA A 192 -3.87 34.36 -5.26
C ALA A 192 -4.74 35.10 -6.31
N LYS A 193 -5.47 34.37 -7.17
CA LYS A 193 -6.43 34.97 -8.12
C LYS A 193 -7.69 35.50 -7.45
N LYS A 194 -8.18 34.85 -6.37
CA LYS A 194 -9.27 35.41 -5.55
C LYS A 194 -8.86 36.73 -4.91
N LEU A 195 -7.62 36.84 -4.42
CA LEU A 195 -7.06 38.10 -3.91
C LEU A 195 -6.94 39.17 -5.01
N GLN A 196 -6.59 38.80 -6.25
CA GLN A 196 -6.56 39.75 -7.37
C GLN A 196 -7.96 40.19 -7.84
N ASN A 197 -8.95 39.30 -7.83
CA ASN A 197 -10.34 39.63 -8.17
C ASN A 197 -11.04 40.44 -7.07
N SER A 198 -10.65 40.28 -5.80
CA SER A 198 -11.08 41.18 -4.72
C SER A 198 -10.36 42.52 -4.74
N LEU A 199 -9.12 42.60 -5.24
CA LEU A 199 -8.37 43.87 -5.35
C LEU A 199 -8.89 44.77 -6.48
N ALA A 200 -9.70 44.24 -7.40
CA ALA A 200 -10.48 45.04 -8.35
C ALA A 200 -11.72 45.69 -7.70
N SER A 201 -11.99 45.46 -6.42
CA SER A 201 -13.05 46.12 -5.66
C SER A 201 -12.58 46.40 -4.24
N SER A 202 -12.11 47.63 -4.06
CA SER A 202 -11.66 48.28 -2.81
C SER A 202 -10.23 48.00 -2.33
N VAL A 203 -9.49 49.12 -2.30
CA VAL A 203 -8.28 49.37 -1.54
C VAL A 203 -8.64 49.34 -0.05
N ASP A 204 -8.09 48.40 0.71
CA ASP A 204 -7.29 48.69 1.90
C ASP A 204 -6.71 47.40 2.48
N LEU A 205 -5.39 47.41 2.62
CA LEU A 205 -4.61 46.33 3.19
C LEU A 205 -4.73 46.43 4.71
N ASP A 206 -5.26 45.40 5.36
CA ASP A 206 -4.98 45.21 6.79
C ASP A 206 -4.51 43.78 7.07
N THR A 207 -3.28 43.73 7.57
CA THR A 207 -2.46 42.53 7.75
C THR A 207 -2.82 41.91 9.08
N LYS A 208 -3.95 41.19 9.15
CA LYS A 208 -4.31 40.37 10.32
C LYS A 208 -5.51 39.49 9.98
N THR A 209 -5.24 38.24 9.61
CA THR A 209 -6.02 37.04 10.02
C THR A 209 -5.55 35.82 9.22
N CYS A 210 -4.33 35.34 9.50
CA CYS A 210 -3.94 33.95 9.19
C CYS A 210 -3.73 33.13 10.47
N SER A 211 -3.94 33.73 11.65
CA SER A 211 -3.71 33.09 12.95
C SER A 211 -4.93 32.34 13.50
N ASP A 212 -6.14 32.64 13.03
CA ASP A 212 -7.38 32.11 13.65
C ASP A 212 -7.96 30.87 12.96
N TYR A 213 -7.44 30.48 11.78
CA TYR A 213 -7.91 29.29 11.06
C TYR A 213 -7.20 27.99 11.49
N MET A 214 -6.15 28.08 12.32
CA MET A 214 -5.29 26.96 12.74
C MET A 214 -5.83 26.15 13.93
N SER A 215 -7.04 26.42 14.44
CA SER A 215 -7.51 25.82 15.69
C SER A 215 -8.51 24.67 15.54
N LYS A 216 -8.85 24.25 14.31
CA LYS A 216 -9.82 23.16 14.14
C LYS A 216 -9.47 22.30 12.93
N PHE A 217 -9.40 21.01 13.23
CA PHE A 217 -9.46 19.85 12.35
C PHE A 217 -8.16 19.07 12.14
N LYS A 218 -8.32 17.77 12.35
CA LYS A 218 -7.32 16.73 12.52
C LYS A 218 -6.83 16.24 11.16
N PHE A 219 -5.53 16.01 11.09
CA PHE A 219 -4.77 15.46 9.97
C PHE A 219 -5.27 14.16 9.34
N ARG A 220 -4.91 13.96 8.06
CA ARG A 220 -4.78 12.64 7.44
C ARG A 220 -3.66 12.60 6.39
N ILE A 221 -2.41 12.48 6.83
CA ILE A 221 -1.33 11.96 5.97
C ILE A 221 -1.53 10.44 5.88
N LEU A 222 -1.67 9.88 4.67
CA LEU A 222 -1.68 8.43 4.47
C LEU A 222 -0.24 7.92 4.42
N TYR A 223 0.33 7.69 5.59
CA TYR A 223 1.41 6.74 5.76
C TYR A 223 0.83 5.57 6.55
N ARG A 224 1.09 4.33 6.13
CA ARG A 224 0.62 3.09 6.78
C ARG A 224 0.42 3.28 8.30
N GLY A 225 -0.86 3.39 8.68
CA GLY A 225 -1.41 3.20 10.03
C GLY A 225 -0.58 3.63 11.25
N LYS A 226 -0.06 4.87 11.31
CA LYS A 226 0.41 5.43 12.59
C LYS A 226 -0.12 6.84 12.81
N ASP A 227 -1.11 6.96 13.69
CA ASP A 227 -1.29 8.15 14.50
C ASP A 227 -0.04 8.28 15.38
N LEU A 228 0.87 9.20 15.04
CA LEU A 228 1.97 9.54 15.94
C LEU A 228 1.37 10.07 17.24
N THR A 229 1.73 9.43 18.35
CA THR A 229 1.27 9.87 19.68
C THR A 229 1.80 11.29 19.95
N SER A 230 1.07 12.06 20.76
CA SER A 230 1.44 13.44 21.12
C SER A 230 2.81 13.55 21.77
N GLU A 231 3.28 12.50 22.44
CA GLU A 231 4.57 12.45 23.15
C GLU A 231 5.76 12.24 22.18
N GLU A 232 5.61 11.42 21.13
CA GLU A 232 6.66 11.23 20.12
C GLU A 232 6.89 12.47 19.23
N ARG A 233 5.88 13.37 19.15
CA ARG A 233 5.99 14.65 18.46
C ARG A 233 6.92 15.61 19.21
N GLU A 234 6.77 15.74 20.53
CA GLU A 234 7.45 16.74 21.33
C GLU A 234 8.98 16.54 21.40
N GLU A 235 9.42 15.28 21.38
CA GLU A 235 10.84 14.93 21.42
C GLU A 235 11.55 15.21 20.09
N LYS A 236 10.82 15.07 18.97
CA LYS A 236 11.31 15.41 17.61
C LYS A 236 11.32 16.93 17.39
N TYR A 237 10.38 17.68 17.98
CA TYR A 237 10.34 19.14 17.97
C TYR A 237 11.60 19.78 18.59
N LYS A 238 12.13 19.21 19.70
CA LYS A 238 13.37 19.71 20.32
C LYS A 238 14.61 19.50 19.46
N VAL A 239 14.71 18.37 18.75
CA VAL A 239 15.87 18.07 17.90
C VAL A 239 15.89 18.94 16.63
N ILE A 240 14.73 19.26 16.05
CA ILE A 240 14.63 20.10 14.85
C ILE A 240 14.82 21.59 15.18
N PHE A 241 14.25 22.08 16.29
CA PHE A 241 14.39 23.48 16.70
C PHE A 241 15.85 23.82 17.07
N LEU A 242 16.57 22.90 17.72
CA LEU A 242 17.98 23.09 18.08
C LEU A 242 18.93 23.02 16.86
N ASN A 243 18.58 22.27 15.80
CA ASN A 243 19.39 22.22 14.58
C ASN A 243 19.19 23.45 13.68
N LYS A 244 18.01 24.10 13.73
CA LYS A 244 17.75 25.35 13.00
C LYS A 244 18.45 26.58 13.61
N LEU A 245 18.78 26.54 14.91
CA LEU A 245 19.53 27.59 15.58
C LEU A 245 21.05 27.51 15.36
N LYS A 246 21.59 26.41 14.83
CA LYS A 246 23.04 26.24 14.58
C LYS A 246 23.54 26.66 13.20
N LEU A 247 22.65 26.97 12.25
CA LEU A 247 23.04 27.35 10.88
C LEU A 247 23.07 28.86 10.59
N ASN A 248 22.68 29.70 11.55
CA ASN A 248 22.78 31.16 11.41
C ASN A 248 23.38 31.77 12.68
N ALA A 249 24.70 31.89 12.72
CA ALA A 249 25.45 32.50 13.81
C ALA A 249 26.23 33.70 13.24
N ILE A 250 25.88 34.97 13.56
CA ILE A 250 26.46 35.88 14.62
C ILE A 250 26.67 37.28 13.95
N PRO A 251 26.80 38.49 14.61
CA PRO A 251 26.93 38.85 16.05
C PRO A 251 26.05 40.03 16.61
N LYS A 252 26.03 40.13 17.96
CA LYS A 252 25.90 41.35 18.82
C LYS A 252 24.55 42.10 18.73
N ILE A 253 23.73 42.27 19.76
CA ILE A 253 23.92 42.95 21.08
C ILE A 253 22.74 42.46 21.97
N LEU A 254 22.93 41.60 22.97
CA LEU A 254 23.06 41.92 24.41
C LEU A 254 22.17 43.07 24.94
N TYR A 255 21.08 42.75 25.67
CA TYR A 255 20.92 43.07 27.12
C TYR A 255 19.48 42.79 27.63
N PHE A 256 19.39 41.86 28.61
CA PHE A 256 18.67 41.99 29.92
C PHE A 256 17.12 42.10 29.89
N ILE A 257 16.29 41.50 30.76
CA ILE A 257 16.34 41.13 32.19
C ILE A 257 15.11 40.22 32.46
N ILE A 258 15.27 39.04 33.08
CA ILE A 258 14.78 38.67 34.44
C ILE A 258 13.24 38.63 34.61
N LEU A 259 12.62 37.45 34.50
CA LEU A 259 12.08 36.58 35.57
C LEU A 259 11.28 35.42 34.97
#